data_AF-A0A3M1J7F7-F1
#
_entry.id   AF-A0A3M1J7F7-F1
#
_cell.length_a   1.000
_cell.length_b   1.000
_cell.length_c   1.000
_cell.angle_alpha   90.00
_cell.angle_beta   90.00
_cell.angle_gamma   90.00
#
_symmetry.space_group_name_H-M   'P 1'
#
loop_
_entity.id
_entity.type
_entity.pdbx_description
1 polymer ?
#
loop_
_entity_poly.entity_id
_entity_poly.type
_entity_poly.pdbx_seq_one_letter_code
_entity_poly.pdbx_strand_id
1 'polypeptide(L)' 'MEAEDFFVSDCNRDAIRLIDAWPEWTSRVQVLVGPAGSGKTHLAHVWRLASGASL' A
#
# COMPACT_ATOMS: atom_id res chain seq x y z
N MET A 1 -6.56 11.40 -6.54
CA MET A 1 -6.27 10.06 -7.09
C MET A 1 -6.39 9.14 -5.90
N GLU A 2 -7.58 8.54 -5.82
CA GLU A 2 -8.03 7.68 -4.73
C GLU A 2 -7.38 6.30 -4.89
N ALA A 3 -7.48 5.44 -3.86
CA ALA A 3 -6.99 4.06 -3.91
C ALA A 3 -7.61 3.24 -5.07
N GLU A 4 -8.71 3.74 -5.63
CA GLU A 4 -9.51 3.15 -6.70
C GLU A 4 -8.78 3.03 -8.05
N ASP A 5 -7.64 3.71 -8.23
CA ASP A 5 -6.86 3.65 -9.49
C ASP A 5 -5.86 2.46 -9.56
N PHE A 6 -5.73 1.62 -8.51
CA PHE A 6 -4.80 0.49 -8.55
C PHE A 6 -5.47 -0.82 -8.98
N PHE A 7 -5.06 -1.37 -10.12
CA PHE A 7 -5.58 -2.65 -10.61
C PHE A 7 -5.22 -3.81 -9.67
N VAL A 8 -6.24 -4.38 -9.01
CA VAL A 8 -6.09 -5.53 -8.12
C VAL A 8 -6.06 -6.82 -8.92
N SER A 9 -5.05 -7.64 -8.66
CA SER A 9 -4.90 -8.99 -9.21
C SER A 9 -4.30 -9.92 -8.17
N ASP A 10 -4.23 -11.22 -8.49
CA ASP A 10 -3.66 -12.19 -7.55
C ASP A 10 -2.20 -11.88 -7.17
N CYS A 11 -1.42 -11.25 -8.07
CA CYS A 11 -0.01 -10.99 -7.81
C CYS A 11 0.27 -9.81 -6.86
N ASN A 12 -0.73 -8.96 -6.59
CA ASN A 12 -0.59 -7.78 -5.72
C ASN A 12 -1.60 -7.73 -4.57
N ARG A 13 -2.45 -8.76 -4.46
CA ARG A 13 -3.51 -8.87 -3.44
C ARG A 13 -2.98 -8.73 -2.01
N ASP A 14 -1.86 -9.38 -1.69
CA ASP A 14 -1.31 -9.34 -0.33
C ASP A 14 -0.72 -7.96 0.01
N ALA A 15 -0.12 -7.30 -0.98
CA ALA A 15 0.37 -5.94 -0.82
C ALA A 15 -0.78 -4.95 -0.58
N ILE A 16 -1.91 -5.12 -1.26
CA ILE A 16 -3.10 -4.28 -1.07
C ILE A 16 -3.70 -4.54 0.32
N ARG A 17 -3.89 -5.82 0.69
CA ARG A 17 -4.40 -6.18 2.03
C ARG A 17 -3.54 -5.60 3.16
N LEU A 18 -2.22 -5.59 2.99
CA LEU A 18 -1.32 -4.97 3.94
C LEU A 18 -1.62 -3.47 4.10
N ILE A 19 -1.80 -2.75 2.99
CA ILE A 19 -2.07 -1.30 3.00
C ILE A 19 -3.46 -1.01 3.57
N ASP A 20 -4.48 -1.77 3.18
CA ASP A 20 -5.87 -1.63 3.64
C ASP A 20 -6.05 -1.94 5.13
N ALA A 21 -5.15 -2.73 5.72
CA ALA A 21 -5.18 -3.07 7.14
C ALA A 21 -4.67 -1.94 8.06
N TRP A 22 -4.34 -0.77 7.52
CA TRP A 22 -4.04 0.41 8.33
C TRP A 22 -5.36 1.01 8.88
N PRO A 23 -5.46 1.40 10.17
CA PRO A 23 -4.38 1.48 11.18
C PRO A 23 -4.14 0.23 12.04
N GLU A 24 -4.81 -0.89 11.79
CA GLU A 24 -4.79 -2.14 12.57
C GLU A 24 -3.51 -2.99 12.39
N TRP A 25 -2.43 -2.41 11.86
CA TRP A 25 -1.17 -3.12 11.68
C TRP A 25 -0.64 -3.68 13.00
N THR A 26 -0.24 -4.96 12.96
CA THR A 26 0.32 -5.65 14.14
C THR A 26 1.67 -5.07 14.57
N SER A 27 2.43 -4.52 13.62
CA SER A 27 3.71 -3.85 13.83
C SER A 27 3.60 -2.37 13.48
N ARG A 28 4.38 -1.53 14.15
CA ARG A 28 4.49 -0.09 13.83
C ARG A 28 5.12 0.17 12.47
N VAL A 29 5.84 -0.82 11.92
CA VAL A 29 6.54 -0.73 10.64
C VAL A 29 6.18 -1.95 9.81
N GLN A 30 5.80 -1.71 8.56
CA GLN A 30 5.59 -2.73 7.54
C GLN A 30 6.55 -2.49 6.37
N VAL A 31 6.95 -3.58 5.69
CA VAL A 31 7.91 -3.52 4.59
C VAL A 31 7.26 -4.09 3.32
N LEU A 32 7.25 -3.28 2.26
CA LEU A 32 6.75 -3.68 0.94
C LEU A 32 7.91 -3.86 -0.04
N VAL A 33 8.11 -5.10 -0.52
CA VAL A 33 9.24 -5.47 -1.41
C VAL A 33 8.71 -5.99 -2.73
N GLY A 34 9.41 -5.68 -3.82
CA GLY A 34 9.08 -6.17 -5.16
C GLY A 34 9.95 -5.53 -6.25
N PRO A 35 9.94 -6.07 -7.47
CA PRO A 35 10.74 -5.56 -8.60
C PRO A 35 10.46 -4.10 -8.96
N ALA A 36 11.36 -3.47 -9.73
CA ALA A 36 11.09 -2.16 -10.31
C ALA A 36 9.78 -2.18 -11.14
N GLY A 37 8.99 -1.11 -11.06
CA GLY A 37 7.70 -1.03 -11.75
C GLY A 37 6.54 -1.81 -11.11
N SER A 38 6.74 -2.50 -9.98
CA SER A 38 5.68 -3.30 -9.33
C SER A 38 4.62 -2.50 -8.54
N GLY A 39 4.59 -1.18 -8.66
CA GLY A 39 3.58 -0.34 -7.98
C GLY A 39 3.85 0.04 -6.52
N LYS A 40 5.03 -0.27 -5.94
CA LYS A 40 5.35 0.05 -4.53
C LYS A 40 5.15 1.53 -4.17
N THR A 41 5.63 2.43 -5.02
CA THR A 41 5.49 3.88 -4.82
C THR A 41 4.02 4.29 -4.80
N HIS A 42 3.22 3.74 -5.70
CA HIS A 42 1.78 4.00 -5.73
C HIS A 42 1.11 3.55 -4.43
N LEU A 43 1.38 2.32 -3.98
CA LEU A 43 0.83 1.79 -2.73
C LEU A 43 1.26 2.61 -1.48
N ALA A 44 2.51 3.11 -1.47
CA ALA A 44 2.96 4.01 -0.40
C ALA A 44 2.20 5.35 -0.40
N HIS A 45 1.86 5.89 -1.58
CA HIS A 45 1.02 7.09 -1.68
C HIS A 45 -0.41 6.85 -1.19
N VAL A 46 -0.99 5.69 -1.52
CA VAL A 46 -2.32 5.28 -1.02
C VAL A 46 -2.32 5.24 0.51
N TRP A 47 -1.36 4.54 1.11
CA TRP A 47 -1.20 4.52 2.56
C TRP A 47 -1.02 5.93 3.15
N ARG A 48 -0.22 6.79 2.50
CA ARG A 48 0.00 8.17 2.98
C ARG A 48 -1.32 8.96 3.04
N LEU A 49 -2.16 8.82 2.02
CA LEU A 49 -3.47 9.47 2.00
C LEU A 49 -4.39 8.94 3.10
N ALA A 50 -4.40 7.62 3.33
CA ALA A 50 -5.22 7.00 4.38
C ALA A 50 -4.74 7.31 5.80
N SER A 51 -3.42 7.45 6.01
CA SER A 51 -2.80 7.68 7.32
C SER A 51 -2.62 9.15 7.68
N GLY A 52 -2.70 10.06 6.71
CA GLY A 52 -2.34 11.46 6.90
C GLY A 52 -0.84 11.70 7.10
N ALA A 53 0.01 10.73 6.77
CA ALA A 53 1.46 10.86 6.91
C ALA A 53 2.02 11.97 5.98
N SER A 54 3.03 12.69 6.45
CA SER A 54 3.75 13.67 5.62
C SER A 54 4.85 13.00 4.78
N LEU A 55 5.22 13.65 3.68
CA LEU A 55 6.40 13.29 2.88
C LEU A 55 7.70 13.69 3.60
#